data_AF-A0A9N9FSV3-F1
#
_entry.id   AF-A0A9N9FSV3-F1
#
_cell.length_a   1.000
_cell.length_b   1.000
_cell.length_c   1.000
_cell.angle_alpha   90.00
_cell.angle_beta   90.00
_cell.angle_gamma   90.00
#
_symmetry.space_group_name_H-M   'P 1'
#
loop_
_entity.id
_entity.type
_entity.pdbx_description
1 polymer ?
#
loop_
_entity_poly.entity_id
_entity_poly.type
_entity_poly.pdbx_seq_one_letter_code
_entity_poly.pdbx_strand_id
1 'polypeptide(L)'
;MERQKITSQNIVSEIISLKKKFSSNEDIETIREIQENVRKIEDIMSKKSEQTKNELKALNRKLKTLKNSMKRPAEQDERDFQDMITKHEREKFNLDKSIASLTEETKYPFLCSLETLQNELEELENTVVEDVVLPQNDATSLQLHIYRSLGIQFIEDPSTHKLKARIEGPNDIHTVMVDDRHTQYFIANYLWELSTGSK
;
A
#
# COMPACT_ATOMS: atom_id res chain seq x y z
N MET A 1 97.93 -51.48 -33.43
CA MET A 1 97.41 -50.25 -34.07
C MET A 1 95.88 -50.24 -34.25
N GLU A 2 95.18 -51.38 -34.26
CA GLU A 2 93.71 -51.41 -34.43
C GLU A 2 92.91 -50.94 -33.20
N ARG A 3 93.34 -51.25 -31.97
CA ARG A 3 92.62 -50.85 -30.74
C ARG A 3 92.53 -49.33 -30.55
N GLN A 4 93.59 -48.59 -30.90
CA GLN A 4 93.57 -47.12 -30.85
C GLN A 4 92.60 -46.51 -31.87
N LYS A 5 92.46 -47.12 -33.05
CA LYS A 5 91.54 -46.65 -34.10
C LYS A 5 90.07 -46.82 -33.69
N ILE A 6 89.74 -47.90 -32.99
CA ILE A 6 88.40 -48.18 -32.46
C ILE A 6 88.04 -47.19 -31.33
N THR A 7 88.97 -46.91 -30.41
CA THR A 7 88.73 -45.93 -29.33
C THR A 7 88.56 -44.52 -29.88
N SER A 8 89.36 -44.12 -30.87
CA SER A 8 89.20 -42.81 -31.53
C SER A 8 87.87 -42.70 -32.29
N GLN A 9 87.41 -43.76 -32.96
CA GLN A 9 86.10 -43.78 -33.62
C GLN A 9 84.95 -43.65 -32.61
N ASN A 10 85.07 -44.26 -31.43
CA ASN A 10 84.05 -44.19 -30.39
C ASN A 10 83.92 -42.76 -29.83
N ILE A 11 85.04 -42.11 -29.51
CA ILE A 11 85.07 -40.70 -29.05
C ILE A 11 84.48 -39.75 -30.11
N VAL A 12 84.82 -39.95 -31.39
CA VAL A 12 84.25 -39.13 -32.47
C VAL A 12 82.74 -39.32 -32.58
N SER A 13 82.23 -40.55 -32.43
CA SER A 13 80.79 -40.81 -32.44
C SER A 13 80.08 -40.15 -31.25
N GLU A 14 80.72 -40.13 -30.09
CA GLU A 14 80.19 -39.51 -28.87
C GLU A 14 80.14 -37.98 -28.98
N ILE A 15 81.19 -37.35 -29.55
CA ILE A 15 81.22 -35.92 -29.87
C ILE A 15 80.11 -35.55 -30.88
N ILE A 16 79.90 -36.37 -31.91
CA ILE A 16 78.82 -36.16 -32.88
C ILE A 16 77.45 -36.27 -32.19
N SER A 17 77.28 -37.22 -31.27
CA SER A 17 76.04 -37.37 -30.51
C SER A 17 75.78 -36.19 -29.57
N LEU A 18 76.83 -35.66 -28.92
CA LEU A 18 76.78 -34.47 -28.07
C LEU A 18 76.44 -33.22 -28.88
N LYS A 19 77.04 -33.05 -30.06
CA LYS A 19 76.71 -31.96 -30.98
C LYS A 19 75.25 -32.00 -31.43
N LYS A 20 74.70 -33.19 -31.66
CA LYS A 20 73.28 -33.36 -32.03
C LYS A 20 72.34 -33.07 -30.86
N LYS A 21 72.76 -33.39 -29.63
CA LYS A 21 72.03 -33.03 -28.40
C LYS A 21 72.10 -31.54 -28.08
N PHE A 22 73.11 -30.83 -28.59
CA PHE A 22 73.19 -29.38 -28.56
C PHE A 22 72.29 -28.80 -29.65
N SER A 23 70.98 -28.78 -29.41
CA SER A 23 69.95 -28.27 -30.33
C SER A 23 69.93 -26.74 -30.37
N SER A 24 71.06 -26.12 -30.73
CA SER A 24 71.21 -24.65 -30.83
C SER A 24 70.16 -23.99 -31.74
N ASN A 25 69.58 -24.71 -32.69
CA ASN A 25 68.49 -24.19 -33.53
C ASN A 25 67.16 -24.08 -32.78
N GLU A 26 66.86 -25.02 -31.88
CA GLU A 26 65.66 -25.02 -31.04
C GLU A 26 65.72 -23.86 -30.03
N ASP A 27 66.89 -23.60 -29.47
CA ASP A 27 67.13 -22.42 -28.63
C ASP A 27 66.95 -21.10 -29.41
N ILE A 28 67.43 -21.04 -30.67
CA ILE A 28 67.24 -19.85 -31.52
C ILE A 28 65.75 -19.64 -31.84
N GLU A 29 65.01 -20.73 -32.07
CA GLU A 29 63.57 -20.69 -32.37
C GLU A 29 62.76 -20.24 -31.14
N THR A 30 63.04 -20.78 -29.96
CA THR A 30 62.41 -20.33 -28.71
C THR A 30 62.78 -18.87 -28.37
N ILE A 31 64.02 -18.43 -28.62
CA ILE A 31 64.40 -17.02 -28.48
C ILE A 31 63.60 -16.13 -29.44
N ARG A 32 63.36 -16.56 -30.67
CA ARG A 32 62.52 -15.83 -31.63
C ARG A 32 61.07 -15.75 -31.15
N GLU A 33 60.52 -16.85 -30.63
CA GLU A 33 59.18 -16.86 -30.04
C GLU A 33 59.08 -15.91 -28.84
N ILE A 34 60.10 -15.91 -27.96
CA ILE A 34 60.16 -14.97 -26.83
C ILE A 34 60.21 -13.53 -27.33
N GLN A 35 61.02 -13.22 -28.35
CA GLN A 35 61.09 -11.88 -28.93
C GLN A 35 59.76 -11.45 -29.54
N GLU A 36 59.04 -12.36 -30.21
CA GLU A 36 57.71 -12.08 -30.74
C GLU A 36 56.71 -11.81 -29.62
N ASN A 37 56.76 -12.61 -28.55
CA ASN A 37 55.91 -12.42 -27.37
C ASN A 37 56.19 -11.10 -26.64
N VAL A 38 57.46 -10.69 -26.54
CA VAL A 38 57.84 -9.39 -25.99
C VAL A 38 57.25 -8.26 -26.82
N ARG A 39 57.34 -8.31 -28.16
CA ARG A 39 56.71 -7.32 -29.04
C ARG A 39 55.18 -7.26 -28.87
N LYS A 40 54.53 -8.42 -28.76
CA LYS A 40 53.08 -8.49 -28.49
C LYS A 40 52.73 -7.83 -27.14
N ILE A 41 53.54 -8.05 -26.10
CA ILE A 41 53.34 -7.43 -24.79
C ILE A 41 53.52 -5.91 -24.88
N GLU A 42 54.55 -5.42 -25.57
CA GLU A 42 54.78 -3.99 -25.79
C GLU A 42 53.59 -3.33 -26.50
N ASP A 43 53.05 -3.96 -27.54
CA ASP A 43 51.87 -3.46 -28.25
C ASP A 43 50.64 -3.41 -27.35
N ILE A 44 50.41 -4.44 -26.53
CA ILE A 44 49.28 -4.48 -25.57
C ILE A 44 49.47 -3.39 -24.51
N MET A 45 50.67 -3.22 -23.97
CA MET A 45 50.97 -2.20 -22.97
C MET A 45 50.80 -0.79 -23.53
N SER A 46 51.26 -0.54 -24.76
CA SER A 46 51.06 0.73 -25.46
C SER A 46 49.58 1.04 -25.65
N LYS A 47 48.80 0.08 -26.17
CA LYS A 47 47.33 0.22 -26.32
C LYS A 47 46.63 0.50 -25.00
N LYS A 48 47.00 -0.20 -23.91
CA LYS A 48 46.42 0.02 -22.58
C LYS A 48 46.80 1.41 -22.03
N SER A 49 48.02 1.88 -22.28
CA SER A 49 48.44 3.23 -21.91
C SER A 49 47.64 4.30 -22.66
N GLU A 50 47.38 4.11 -23.96
CA GLU A 50 46.57 5.03 -24.74
C GLU A 50 45.11 5.03 -24.30
N GLN A 51 44.52 3.85 -24.05
CA GLN A 51 43.15 3.72 -23.55
C GLN A 51 42.95 4.46 -22.23
N THR A 52 43.82 4.22 -21.24
CA THR A 52 43.74 4.89 -19.93
C THR A 52 43.94 6.40 -20.03
N LYS A 53 44.84 6.88 -20.90
CA LYS A 53 44.99 8.32 -21.20
C LYS A 53 43.72 8.93 -21.82
N ASN A 54 43.08 8.20 -22.73
CA ASN A 54 41.84 8.64 -23.38
C ASN A 54 40.67 8.69 -22.39
N GLU A 55 40.53 7.68 -21.54
CA GLU A 55 39.54 7.64 -20.47
C GLU A 55 39.73 8.80 -19.49
N LEU A 56 40.98 9.05 -19.06
CA LEU A 56 41.30 10.15 -18.16
C LEU A 56 41.01 11.50 -18.80
N LYS A 57 41.32 11.67 -20.10
CA LYS A 57 40.99 12.89 -20.86
C LYS A 57 39.48 13.08 -21.01
N ALA A 58 38.72 12.01 -21.24
CA ALA A 58 37.27 12.04 -21.31
C ALA A 58 36.66 12.42 -19.96
N LEU A 59 37.14 11.82 -18.86
CA LEU A 59 36.69 12.16 -17.51
C LEU A 59 37.03 13.60 -17.14
N ASN A 60 38.23 14.08 -17.47
CA ASN A 60 38.63 15.47 -17.22
C ASN A 60 37.76 16.46 -18.02
N ARG A 61 37.38 16.11 -19.26
CA ARG A 61 36.40 16.90 -20.03
C ARG A 61 35.03 16.94 -19.33
N LYS A 62 34.52 15.79 -18.85
CA LYS A 62 33.26 15.72 -18.10
C LYS A 62 33.30 16.55 -16.81
N LEU A 63 34.41 16.49 -16.08
CA LEU A 63 34.61 17.31 -14.88
C LEU A 63 34.67 18.79 -15.21
N LYS A 64 35.34 19.17 -16.31
CA LYS A 64 35.39 20.56 -16.76
C LYS A 64 34.02 21.07 -17.19
N THR A 65 33.22 20.26 -17.90
CA THR A 65 31.84 20.64 -18.25
C THR A 65 30.96 20.80 -17.02
N LEU A 66 31.08 19.91 -16.04
CA LEU A 66 30.31 19.98 -14.79
C LEU A 66 30.74 21.17 -13.91
N LYS A 67 32.05 21.43 -13.82
CA LYS A 67 32.57 22.60 -13.11
C LYS A 67 32.15 23.90 -13.80
N ASN A 68 32.12 23.92 -15.13
CA ASN A 68 31.65 25.07 -15.88
C ASN A 68 30.13 25.23 -15.79
N SER A 69 29.35 24.15 -15.68
CA SER A 69 27.90 24.24 -15.45
C SER A 69 27.59 24.72 -14.04
N MET A 70 28.34 24.31 -13.01
CA MET A 70 28.21 24.87 -11.66
C MET A 70 28.69 26.32 -11.56
N LYS A 71 29.62 26.75 -12.43
CA LYS A 71 30.05 28.15 -12.53
C LYS A 71 29.14 29.01 -13.42
N ARG A 72 28.11 28.43 -14.05
CA ARG A 72 27.04 29.21 -14.69
C ARG A 72 26.42 30.09 -13.59
N PRO A 73 26.24 31.40 -13.83
CA PRO A 73 26.07 32.34 -12.73
C PRO A 73 24.81 32.01 -11.94
N ALA A 74 24.99 31.72 -10.66
CA ALA A 74 23.93 31.44 -9.71
C ALA A 74 22.82 32.52 -9.74
N GLU A 75 23.09 33.74 -10.22
CA GLU A 75 22.10 34.82 -10.31
C GLU A 75 20.97 34.61 -11.33
N GLN A 76 21.16 33.79 -12.37
CA GLN A 76 20.07 33.46 -13.30
C GLN A 76 19.22 32.31 -12.77
N ASP A 77 19.87 31.24 -12.30
CA ASP A 77 19.17 30.10 -11.69
C ASP A 77 18.46 30.52 -10.39
N GLU A 78 19.00 31.46 -9.61
CA GLU A 78 18.35 31.99 -8.41
C GLU A 78 17.11 32.81 -8.77
N ARG A 79 17.14 33.64 -9.83
CA ARG A 79 15.95 34.38 -10.26
C ARG A 79 14.86 33.44 -10.76
N ASP A 80 15.20 32.48 -11.60
CA ASP A 80 14.26 31.48 -12.09
C ASP A 80 13.71 30.62 -10.93
N PHE A 81 14.55 30.32 -9.93
CA PHE A 81 14.15 29.59 -8.73
C PHE A 81 13.22 30.41 -7.83
N GLN A 82 13.50 31.70 -7.61
CA GLN A 82 12.62 32.61 -6.87
C GLN A 82 11.29 32.83 -7.61
N ASP A 83 11.30 32.94 -8.93
CA ASP A 83 10.09 33.01 -9.75
C ASP A 83 9.27 31.71 -9.63
N MET A 84 9.94 30.56 -9.60
CA MET A 84 9.29 29.27 -9.34
C MET A 84 8.70 29.21 -7.93
N ILE A 85 9.43 29.64 -6.90
CA ILE A 85 8.94 29.68 -5.51
C ILE A 85 7.68 30.55 -5.43
N THR A 86 7.74 31.78 -5.93
CA THR A 86 6.60 32.71 -5.87
C THR A 86 5.39 32.18 -6.63
N LYS A 87 5.59 31.45 -7.73
CA LYS A 87 4.50 30.74 -8.43
C LYS A 87 3.86 29.68 -7.54
N HIS A 88 4.66 28.83 -6.88
CA HIS A 88 4.13 27.80 -5.98
C HIS A 88 3.44 28.41 -4.76
N GLU A 89 3.94 29.53 -4.23
CA GLU A 89 3.28 30.26 -3.13
C GLU A 89 1.91 30.80 -3.54
N ARG A 90 1.79 31.34 -4.77
CA ARG A 90 0.49 31.77 -5.32
C ARG A 90 -0.47 30.60 -5.51
N GLU A 91 0.03 29.48 -6.05
CA GLU A 91 -0.78 28.26 -6.22
C GLU A 91 -1.24 27.72 -4.87
N LYS A 92 -0.36 27.65 -3.87
CA LYS A 92 -0.71 27.27 -2.50
C LYS A 92 -1.78 28.20 -1.93
N PHE A 93 -1.60 29.52 -2.04
CA PHE A 93 -2.59 30.48 -1.55
C PHE A 93 -3.95 30.32 -2.25
N ASN A 94 -3.96 30.07 -3.56
CA ASN A 94 -5.19 29.82 -4.30
C ASN A 94 -5.87 28.51 -3.87
N LEU A 95 -5.10 27.45 -3.61
CA LEU A 95 -5.61 26.19 -3.08
C LEU A 95 -6.17 26.38 -1.67
N ASP A 96 -5.44 27.05 -0.79
CA ASP A 96 -5.89 27.34 0.58
C ASP A 96 -7.20 28.16 0.56
N LYS A 97 -7.30 29.14 -0.34
CA LYS A 97 -8.54 29.92 -0.54
C LYS A 97 -9.68 29.05 -1.08
N SER A 98 -9.41 28.16 -2.03
CA SER A 98 -10.41 27.23 -2.58
C SER A 98 -10.88 26.21 -1.53
N ILE A 99 -9.97 25.73 -0.68
CA ILE A 99 -10.30 24.86 0.44
C ILE A 99 -11.18 25.63 1.41
N ALA A 100 -10.80 26.85 1.79
CA ALA A 100 -11.59 27.69 2.68
C ALA A 100 -13.02 27.90 2.15
N SER A 101 -13.19 28.27 0.88
CA SER A 101 -14.52 28.45 0.28
C SER A 101 -15.34 27.17 0.27
N LEU A 102 -14.74 26.02 -0.07
CA LEU A 102 -15.44 24.73 -0.05
C LEU A 102 -15.81 24.30 1.38
N THR A 103 -14.94 24.58 2.36
CA THR A 103 -15.25 24.29 3.77
C THR A 103 -16.37 25.18 4.29
N GLU A 104 -16.45 26.44 3.86
CA GLU A 104 -17.55 27.33 4.24
C GLU A 104 -18.87 26.89 3.59
N GLU A 105 -18.84 26.57 2.30
CA GLU A 105 -19.99 26.08 1.54
C GLU A 105 -20.54 24.75 2.08
N THR A 106 -19.67 23.87 2.59
CA THR A 106 -20.09 22.59 3.19
C THR A 106 -20.51 22.73 4.66
N LYS A 107 -19.82 23.60 5.42
CA LYS A 107 -20.10 23.79 6.85
C LYS A 107 -21.40 24.54 7.09
N TYR A 108 -21.71 25.56 6.30
CA TYR A 108 -22.93 26.36 6.47
C TYR A 108 -24.24 25.55 6.43
N PRO A 109 -24.52 24.71 5.42
CA PRO A 109 -25.74 23.90 5.38
C PRO A 109 -25.79 22.86 6.51
N PHE A 110 -24.64 22.32 6.91
CA PHE A 110 -24.57 21.39 8.04
C PHE A 110 -24.91 22.08 9.37
N LEU A 111 -24.41 23.29 9.60
CA LEU A 111 -24.76 24.09 10.77
C LEU A 111 -26.25 24.47 10.78
N CYS A 112 -26.80 24.91 9.65
CA CYS A 112 -28.24 25.17 9.54
C CYS A 112 -29.06 23.91 9.84
N SER A 113 -28.66 22.76 9.30
CA SER A 113 -29.35 21.49 9.57
C SER A 113 -29.24 21.06 11.03
N LEU A 114 -28.12 21.33 11.70
CA LEU A 114 -27.98 21.07 13.13
C LEU A 114 -28.87 22.00 13.96
N GLU A 115 -28.94 23.28 13.60
CA GLU A 115 -29.80 24.26 14.26
C GLU A 115 -31.28 23.89 14.12
N THR A 116 -31.73 23.48 12.93
CA THR A 116 -33.10 23.00 12.75
C THR A 116 -33.39 21.76 13.58
N LEU A 117 -32.46 20.79 13.65
CA LEU A 117 -32.65 19.57 14.42
C LEU A 117 -32.66 19.84 15.93
N GLN A 118 -31.86 20.79 16.40
CA GLN A 118 -31.86 21.24 17.79
C GLN A 118 -33.19 21.92 18.14
N ASN A 119 -33.71 22.78 17.27
CA ASN A 119 -35.00 23.41 17.46
C ASN A 119 -36.14 22.38 17.47
N GLU A 120 -36.14 21.41 16.56
CA GLU A 120 -37.11 20.30 16.58
C GLU A 120 -37.03 19.49 17.87
N LEU A 121 -35.83 19.20 18.36
CA LEU A 121 -35.65 18.49 19.62
C LEU A 121 -36.15 19.31 20.81
N GLU A 122 -35.84 20.60 20.86
CA GLU A 122 -36.35 21.52 21.89
C GLU A 122 -37.87 21.66 21.81
N GLU A 123 -38.46 21.69 20.61
CA GLU A 123 -39.90 21.64 20.41
C GLU A 123 -40.49 20.33 20.94
N LEU A 124 -39.87 19.17 20.67
CA LEU A 124 -40.33 17.88 21.22
C LEU A 124 -40.19 17.78 22.74
N GLU A 125 -39.11 18.31 23.31
CA GLU A 125 -38.92 18.35 24.77
C GLU A 125 -39.92 19.27 25.46
N ASN A 126 -40.22 20.42 24.83
CA ASN A 126 -41.19 21.40 25.34
C ASN A 126 -42.64 21.07 24.99
N THR A 127 -42.87 20.19 23.99
CA THR A 127 -44.14 19.49 23.89
C THR A 127 -44.22 18.56 25.09
N VAL A 128 -44.71 19.13 26.20
CA VAL A 128 -45.42 18.36 27.21
C VAL A 128 -46.44 17.59 26.41
N VAL A 129 -46.19 16.29 26.24
CA VAL A 129 -47.20 15.35 25.82
C VAL A 129 -48.35 15.65 26.76
N GLU A 130 -49.36 16.39 26.28
CA GLU A 130 -50.68 16.30 26.84
C GLU A 130 -50.94 14.81 26.76
N ASP A 131 -50.74 14.14 27.90
CA ASP A 131 -51.19 12.79 28.15
C ASP A 131 -52.55 12.75 27.49
N VAL A 132 -52.63 12.03 26.37
CA VAL A 132 -53.86 11.73 25.68
C VAL A 132 -54.73 11.13 26.75
N VAL A 133 -55.56 11.98 27.35
CA VAL A 133 -56.31 11.82 28.59
C VAL A 133 -56.13 10.40 29.12
N LEU A 134 -55.04 10.13 29.86
CA LEU A 134 -54.97 8.88 30.60
C LEU A 134 -56.12 8.99 31.60
N PRO A 135 -57.20 8.20 31.47
CA PRO A 135 -58.28 8.27 32.44
C PRO A 135 -57.66 7.92 33.79
N GLN A 136 -57.65 8.91 34.68
CA GLN A 136 -57.15 8.77 36.04
C GLN A 136 -57.79 7.52 36.66
N ASN A 137 -56.95 6.60 37.12
CA ASN A 137 -57.32 5.41 37.91
C ASN A 137 -58.11 4.29 37.22
N ASP A 138 -57.82 3.96 35.97
CA ASP A 138 -58.25 2.66 35.45
C ASP A 138 -57.12 1.63 35.58
N ALA A 139 -57.26 0.69 36.53
CA ALA A 139 -56.28 -0.40 36.71
C ALA A 139 -56.02 -1.17 35.40
N THR A 140 -56.98 -1.15 34.48
CA THR A 140 -56.89 -1.73 33.14
C THR A 140 -55.89 -1.01 32.24
N SER A 141 -55.75 0.33 32.32
CA SER A 141 -54.79 1.08 31.51
C SER A 141 -53.36 0.82 31.96
N LEU A 142 -53.13 0.72 33.27
CA LEU A 142 -51.84 0.32 33.84
C LEU A 142 -51.51 -1.13 33.48
N GLN A 143 -52.47 -2.04 33.57
CA GLN A 143 -52.29 -3.43 33.13
C GLN A 143 -51.94 -3.50 31.64
N LEU A 144 -52.64 -2.75 30.79
CA LEU A 144 -52.35 -2.66 29.36
C LEU A 144 -50.96 -2.07 29.09
N HIS A 145 -50.53 -1.08 29.87
CA HIS A 145 -49.17 -0.54 29.78
C HIS A 145 -48.11 -1.59 30.15
N ILE A 146 -48.35 -2.36 31.23
CA ILE A 146 -47.47 -3.46 31.63
C ILE A 146 -47.40 -4.53 30.52
N TYR A 147 -48.54 -4.93 29.94
CA TYR A 147 -48.57 -5.90 28.84
C TYR A 147 -47.84 -5.39 27.58
N ARG A 148 -47.94 -4.09 27.27
CA ARG A 148 -47.18 -3.46 26.17
C ARG A 148 -45.69 -3.40 26.45
N SER A 149 -45.29 -3.10 27.69
CA SER A 149 -43.88 -3.10 28.09
C SER A 149 -43.26 -4.50 28.05
N LEU A 150 -44.08 -5.54 28.22
CA LEU A 150 -43.71 -6.94 28.03
C LEU A 150 -43.62 -7.34 26.54
N GLY A 151 -43.86 -6.42 25.61
CA GLY A 151 -43.79 -6.67 24.17
C GLY A 151 -45.05 -7.30 23.57
N ILE A 152 -46.17 -7.40 24.31
CA ILE A 152 -47.43 -7.97 23.82
C ILE A 152 -48.36 -6.84 23.38
N GLN A 153 -48.65 -6.79 22.08
CA GLN A 153 -49.57 -5.81 21.48
C GLN A 153 -50.73 -6.51 20.79
N PHE A 154 -51.95 -6.15 21.17
CA PHE A 154 -53.15 -6.62 20.49
C PHE A 154 -53.55 -5.63 19.39
N ILE A 155 -53.68 -6.15 18.17
CA ILE A 155 -54.06 -5.42 16.97
C ILE A 155 -55.32 -6.08 16.43
N GLU A 156 -56.42 -5.34 16.38
CA GLU A 156 -57.62 -5.79 15.69
C GLU A 156 -57.46 -5.53 14.19
N ASP A 157 -57.64 -6.57 13.38
CA ASP A 157 -57.57 -6.42 11.93
C ASP A 157 -58.85 -5.73 11.40
N PRO A 158 -58.74 -4.55 10.77
CA PRO A 158 -59.90 -3.74 10.37
C PRO A 158 -60.79 -4.41 9.31
N SER A 159 -60.30 -5.44 8.62
CA SER A 159 -61.07 -6.13 7.58
C SER A 159 -61.76 -7.40 8.08
N THR A 160 -61.27 -8.01 9.16
CA THR A 160 -61.76 -9.33 9.61
C THR A 160 -62.28 -9.32 11.05
N HIS A 161 -62.14 -8.22 11.79
CA HIS A 161 -62.46 -8.13 13.22
C HIS A 161 -61.84 -9.25 14.06
N LYS A 162 -60.74 -9.83 13.57
CA LYS A 162 -59.99 -10.89 14.28
C LYS A 162 -58.87 -10.24 15.07
N LEU A 163 -58.73 -10.68 16.31
CA LEU A 163 -57.71 -10.19 17.23
C LEU A 163 -56.36 -10.85 16.88
N LYS A 164 -55.36 -10.04 16.54
CA LYS A 164 -53.99 -10.47 16.31
C LYS A 164 -53.13 -10.01 17.48
N ALA A 165 -52.37 -10.92 18.10
CA ALA A 165 -51.39 -10.58 19.10
C ALA A 165 -50.00 -10.55 18.45
N ARG A 166 -49.32 -9.41 18.50
CA ARG A 166 -47.91 -9.26 18.15
C ARG A 166 -47.09 -9.36 19.43
N ILE A 167 -46.11 -10.25 19.44
CA ILE A 167 -45.20 -10.48 20.56
C ILE A 167 -43.79 -10.19 20.09
N GLU A 168 -43.13 -9.24 20.74
CA GLU A 168 -41.73 -8.90 20.51
C GLU A 168 -40.88 -9.65 21.52
N GLY A 169 -40.22 -10.71 21.07
CA GLY A 169 -39.24 -11.46 21.86
C GLY A 169 -37.83 -10.85 21.73
N PRO A 170 -36.86 -11.38 22.49
CA PRO A 170 -35.49 -10.85 22.51
C PRO A 170 -34.76 -10.92 21.16
N ASN A 171 -35.23 -11.71 20.19
CA ASN A 171 -34.58 -11.86 18.89
C ASN A 171 -35.54 -12.07 17.70
N ASP A 172 -36.87 -12.05 17.91
CA ASP A 172 -37.86 -12.30 16.85
C ASP A 172 -39.24 -11.74 17.19
N ILE A 173 -40.03 -11.43 16.15
CA ILE A 173 -41.39 -10.84 16.26
C ILE A 173 -42.41 -11.87 15.78
N HIS A 174 -43.19 -12.39 16.72
CA HIS A 174 -44.22 -13.39 16.43
C HIS A 174 -45.60 -12.73 16.31
N THR A 175 -46.38 -13.13 15.31
CA THR A 175 -47.79 -12.72 15.18
C THR A 175 -48.69 -13.93 15.34
N VAL A 176 -49.54 -13.91 16.38
CA VAL A 176 -50.45 -15.00 16.72
C VAL A 176 -51.89 -14.52 16.48
N MET A 177 -52.67 -15.34 15.76
CA MET A 177 -54.11 -15.12 15.61
C MET A 177 -54.81 -15.69 16.86
N VAL A 178 -55.56 -14.86 17.57
CA VAL A 178 -56.42 -15.32 18.66
C VAL A 178 -57.77 -15.70 18.03
N ASP A 179 -58.05 -17.00 17.94
CA ASP A 179 -59.29 -17.57 17.40
C ASP A 179 -59.96 -18.43 18.48
N ASP A 180 -61.29 -18.50 18.48
CA ASP A 180 -62.11 -19.24 19.47
C ASP A 180 -61.94 -20.78 19.37
N ARG A 181 -61.13 -21.25 18.42
CA ARG A 181 -60.84 -22.66 18.19
C ARG A 181 -59.90 -23.26 19.22
N HIS A 182 -59.15 -22.42 19.94
CA HIS A 182 -58.17 -22.86 20.94
C HIS A 182 -58.63 -22.50 22.35
N THR A 183 -58.42 -23.41 23.29
CA THR A 183 -58.73 -23.17 24.71
C THR A 183 -57.88 -22.00 25.23
N GLN A 184 -58.48 -21.14 26.06
CA GLN A 184 -57.80 -19.99 26.68
C GLN A 184 -56.48 -20.38 27.36
N TYR A 185 -56.44 -21.57 27.99
CA TYR A 185 -55.24 -22.13 28.61
C TYR A 185 -54.09 -22.36 27.61
N PHE A 186 -54.41 -22.86 26.41
CA PHE A 186 -53.42 -23.11 25.36
C PHE A 186 -52.83 -21.79 24.83
N ILE A 187 -53.70 -20.81 24.57
CA ILE A 187 -53.27 -19.49 24.09
C ILE A 187 -52.38 -18.80 25.14
N ALA A 188 -52.78 -18.81 26.42
CA ALA A 188 -51.99 -18.19 27.48
C ALA A 188 -50.58 -18.79 27.59
N ASN A 189 -50.45 -20.13 27.63
CA ASN A 189 -49.14 -20.77 27.69
C ASN A 189 -48.28 -20.49 26.45
N TYR A 190 -48.90 -20.52 25.26
CA TYR A 190 -48.21 -20.25 24.00
C TYR A 190 -47.67 -18.81 23.94
N LEU A 191 -48.45 -17.81 24.39
CA LEU A 191 -47.99 -16.42 24.45
C LEU A 191 -46.82 -16.26 25.43
N TRP A 192 -46.86 -16.93 26.59
CA TRP A 192 -45.78 -16.88 27.58
C TRP A 192 -44.49 -17.58 27.10
N GLU A 193 -44.60 -18.70 26.37
CA GLU A 193 -43.44 -19.37 25.77
C GLU A 193 -42.74 -18.49 24.72
N LEU A 194 -43.54 -17.79 23.90
CA LEU A 194 -43.03 -16.86 22.88
C LEU A 194 -42.39 -15.61 23.49
N SER A 195 -42.92 -15.09 24.59
CA SER A 195 -42.37 -13.88 25.24
C SER A 195 -41.12 -14.15 26.06
N THR A 196 -41.03 -15.33 26.71
CA THR A 196 -39.90 -15.66 27.58
C THR A 196 -38.78 -16.41 26.87
N GLY A 197 -39.01 -16.84 25.62
CA GLY A 197 -38.04 -17.62 24.85
C GLY A 197 -37.71 -18.91 25.58
N SER A 198 -38.67 -19.84 25.65
CA SER A 198 -38.36 -21.19 26.13
C SER A 198 -37.30 -21.82 25.20
N LYS A 199 -36.25 -22.38 25.81
CA LYS A 199 -35.23 -23.18 25.11
C LYS A 199 -35.84 -24.36 24.36
#